data_AF-A0A3C1ZJC8-F1
#
_entry.id   AF-A0A3C1ZJC8-F1
#
_cell.length_a   1.000
_cell.length_b   1.000
_cell.length_c   1.000
_cell.angle_alpha   90.00
_cell.angle_beta   90.00
_cell.angle_gamma   90.00
#
_symmetry.space_group_name_H-M   'P 1'
#
loop_
_entity.id
_entity.type
_entity.pdbx_description
1 polymer ?
#
loop_
_entity_poly.entity_id
_entity_poly.type
_entity_poly.pdbx_seq_one_letter_code
_entity_poly.pdbx_strand_id
1 'polypeptide(L)' 'MDAIRAEGIEPGIRHMANSAALLRIPESRMDMVRPGVLLYGLSPDADHRLPGGFKPVMEFRA' A
#
# COMPACT_ATOMS: atom_id res chain seq x y z
N MET A 1 -11.22 11.87 10.60
CA MET A 1 -11.84 10.77 11.37
C MET A 1 -12.82 11.33 12.39
N ASP A 2 -12.55 12.52 12.92
CA ASP A 2 -13.37 13.19 13.95
C ASP A 2 -14.83 13.34 13.57
N ALA A 3 -15.13 13.69 12.30
CA ALA A 3 -16.51 13.77 11.82
C ALA A 3 -17.28 12.44 11.94
N ILE A 4 -16.64 11.31 11.64
CA ILE A 4 -17.28 9.98 11.73
C ILE A 4 -17.45 9.59 13.21
N ARG A 5 -16.47 9.90 14.06
CA ARG A 5 -16.54 9.65 15.51
C ARG A 5 -17.59 10.50 16.21
N ALA A 6 -17.82 11.73 15.75
CA ALA A 6 -18.85 12.62 16.29
C ALA A 6 -20.27 12.04 16.08
N GLU A 7 -20.45 11.23 15.04
CA GLU A 7 -21.70 10.48 14.78
C GLU A 7 -21.77 9.15 15.55
N GLY A 8 -20.84 8.88 16.46
CA GLY A 8 -20.79 7.64 17.25
C GLY A 8 -20.36 6.40 16.47
N ILE A 9 -19.79 6.57 15.27
CA ILE A 9 -19.33 5.47 14.42
C ILE A 9 -17.85 5.17 14.71
N GLU A 10 -17.56 3.93 15.12
CA GLU A 10 -16.20 3.42 15.24
C GLU A 10 -15.75 2.78 13.91
N PRO A 11 -14.74 3.33 13.21
CA PRO A 11 -14.37 2.88 11.87
C PRO A 11 -13.64 1.53 11.83
N GLY A 12 -13.36 0.91 12.99
CA GLY A 12 -12.63 -0.35 13.07
C GLY A 12 -11.18 -0.22 12.57
N ILE A 13 -10.74 -1.20 11.77
CA ILE A 13 -9.40 -1.22 11.17
C ILE A 13 -9.34 -0.23 10.00
N ARG A 14 -8.50 0.79 10.13
CA ARG A 14 -8.33 1.82 9.10
C ARG A 14 -7.14 1.47 8.22
N HIS A 15 -7.30 1.66 6.92
CA HIS A 15 -6.24 1.47 5.96
C HIS A 15 -6.38 2.45 4.79
N MET A 16 -5.26 3.00 4.34
CA MET A 16 -5.26 3.91 3.19
C MET A 16 -4.11 3.61 2.24
N ALA A 17 -2.90 3.36 2.78
CA ALA A 17 -1.71 3.08 1.98
C ALA A 17 -1.87 1.88 1.03
N ASN A 18 -1.85 2.13 -0.28
CA ASN A 18 -1.62 1.11 -1.31
C ASN A 18 -0.10 0.87 -1.50
N SER A 19 0.32 0.13 -2.53
CA SER A 19 1.74 -0.08 -2.84
C SER A 19 2.59 1.20 -2.92
N ALA A 20 2.14 2.24 -3.61
CA ALA A 20 2.89 3.49 -3.77
C ALA A 20 2.98 4.27 -2.45
N ALA A 21 1.82 4.48 -1.81
CA ALA A 21 1.74 5.23 -0.57
C ALA A 21 2.44 4.51 0.59
N LEU A 22 2.45 3.18 0.60
CA LEU A 22 3.23 2.39 1.56
C LEU A 22 4.71 2.75 1.51
N LEU A 23 5.30 2.90 0.31
CA LEU A 23 6.71 3.25 0.18
C LEU A 23 6.99 4.74 0.44
N ARG A 24 6.07 5.63 0.05
CA ARG A 24 6.36 7.07 -0.07
C ARG A 24 5.74 7.97 1.00
N ILE A 25 4.66 7.52 1.65
CA ILE A 25 3.89 8.34 2.59
C ILE A 25 3.72 7.53 3.88
N PRO A 26 4.75 7.49 4.76
CA PRO A 26 4.70 6.74 6.01
C PRO A 26 3.48 7.05 6.88
N GLU A 27 2.99 8.29 6.84
CA GLU A 27 1.83 8.77 7.61
C GLU A 27 0.50 8.17 7.11
N SER A 28 0.48 7.63 5.88
CA SER A 28 -0.69 6.92 5.34
C SER A 28 -0.81 5.47 5.83
N ARG A 29 0.21 4.97 6.54
CA ARG A 29 0.23 3.64 7.18
C ARG A 29 -0.56 3.72 8.49
N MET A 30 -1.87 3.57 8.37
CA MET A 30 -2.80 3.50 9.50
C MET A 30 -2.69 2.12 10.19
N ASP A 31 -3.80 1.56 10.65
CA ASP A 31 -3.81 0.27 11.36
C ASP A 31 -3.43 -0.91 10.44
N MET A 32 -3.72 -0.78 9.14
CA MET A 32 -3.35 -1.77 8.12
C MET A 32 -2.93 -1.08 6.80
N VAL A 33 -2.16 -1.81 5.99
CA VAL A 33 -1.71 -1.40 4.65
C VAL A 33 -2.22 -2.36 3.58
N ARG A 34 -2.31 -1.91 2.33
CA ARG A 34 -2.89 -2.67 1.21
C ARG A 34 -1.93 -2.78 0.01
N PRO A 35 -0.76 -3.41 0.17
CA PRO A 35 0.13 -3.65 -0.95
C PRO A 35 -0.52 -4.62 -1.94
N GLY A 36 -0.43 -4.28 -3.23
CA GLY A 36 -0.89 -5.13 -4.33
C GLY A 36 0.28 -5.44 -5.24
N VAL A 37 0.60 -4.51 -6.16
CA VAL A 37 1.68 -4.67 -7.15
C VAL A 37 3.06 -4.99 -6.54
N LEU A 38 3.33 -4.53 -5.31
CA LEU A 38 4.55 -4.88 -4.57
C LEU A 38 4.66 -6.37 -4.27
N LEU A 39 3.54 -7.05 -4.03
CA LEU A 39 3.53 -8.49 -3.77
C LEU A 39 4.01 -9.30 -4.98
N TYR A 40 3.93 -8.72 -6.18
CA TYR A 40 4.41 -9.31 -7.42
C TYR A 40 5.84 -8.90 -7.78
N GLY A 41 6.53 -8.17 -6.89
CA GLY A 41 7.88 -7.66 -7.12
C GLY A 41 7.97 -6.57 -8.17
N LEU A 42 6.89 -5.82 -8.36
CA LEU A 42 6.79 -4.77 -9.36
C LEU A 42 6.71 -3.39 -8.70
N SER A 43 7.42 -2.41 -9.29
CA SER A 43 7.39 -1.03 -8.81
C SER A 43 6.03 -0.39 -9.08
N PRO A 44 5.46 0.35 -8.11
CA PRO A 44 4.19 1.05 -8.33
C PRO A 44 4.30 2.30 -9.21
N ASP A 45 5.51 2.77 -9.52
CA ASP A 45 5.77 3.86 -10.45
C ASP A 45 7.06 3.61 -11.27
N ALA A 46 7.22 4.32 -12.38
CA ALA A 46 8.33 4.11 -13.31
C ALA A 46 9.69 4.57 -12.75
N ASP A 47 9.69 5.51 -11.81
CA ASP A 47 10.89 6.24 -11.41
C ASP A 47 11.57 5.64 -10.17
N HIS A 48 10.89 4.76 -9.42
CA HIS A 48 11.43 4.20 -8.20
C HIS A 48 11.90 2.75 -8.36
N ARG A 49 13.12 2.51 -7.87
CA ARG A 49 13.60 1.16 -7.61
C ARG A 49 13.01 0.67 -6.30
N LEU A 50 12.55 -0.58 -6.32
CA LEU A 50 12.11 -1.24 -5.10
C LEU A 50 13.28 -1.46 -4.13
N PRO A 51 13.02 -1.51 -2.81
CA PRO A 51 13.99 -1.99 -1.84
C PRO A 51 14.57 -3.37 -2.22
N GLY A 52 15.69 -3.76 -1.61
CA GLY A 52 16.23 -5.09 -1.81
C GLY A 52 15.23 -6.20 -1.43
N GLY A 53 15.26 -7.31 -2.17
CA GLY A 53 14.45 -8.50 -1.89
C GLY A 53 13.20 -8.66 -2.77
N PHE A 54 12.74 -7.61 -3.44
CA PHE A 54 11.66 -7.73 -4.43
C PHE A 54 12.17 -8.37 -5.73
N LYS A 55 11.37 -9.29 -6.29
CA LYS A 55 11.65 -9.97 -7.56
C LYS A 55 10.35 -10.16 -8.34
N PRO A 56 10.29 -9.86 -9.64
CA PRO A 56 9.14 -10.19 -10.47
C PRO A 56 8.77 -11.67 -10.34
N VAL A 57 7.50 -11.97 -10.12
CA VAL A 57 7.03 -13.34 -9.86
C VAL A 57 6.30 -13.98 -11.04
N MET A 58 6.17 -13.26 -12.16
CA MET A 58 5.46 -13.71 -13.35
C MET A 58 6.23 -13.33 -14.60
N GLU A 59 6.28 -14.26 -15.56
CA GLU A 59 6.82 -14.08 -16.90
C GLU A 59 5.83 -14.68 -17.90
N PHE A 60 5.55 -13.98 -18.99
CA PHE A 60 4.73 -14.49 -20.09
C PHE A 60 5.63 -14.93 -21.26
N ARG A 61 5.39 -16.13 -21.80
CA ARG A 61 6.15 -16.71 -22.92
C ARG A 61 5.17 -17.18 -24.00
N ALA A 62 5.54 -16.98 -25.26
CA ALA A 62 4.78 -17.36 -26.45
C ALA A 62 5.55 -18.39 -27.28
#